data_AF-A0A8S9NPN0-F1
#
_entry.id   AF-A0A8S9NPN0-F1
#
_cell.length_a   1.000
_cell.length_b   1.000
_cell.length_c   1.000
_cell.angle_alpha   90.00
_cell.angle_beta   90.00
_cell.angle_gamma   90.00
#
_symmetry.space_group_name_H-M   'P 1'
#
loop_
_entity.id
_entity.type
_entity.pdbx_description
1 polymer ?
#
loop_
_entity_poly.entity_id
_entity_poly.type
_entity_poly.pdbx_seq_one_letter_code
_entity_poly.pdbx_strand_id
1 'polypeptide(L)'
;MLPERTVDVVGIKQQLLSQYDVLQRRIGDLKEATEKEVWMLARMCQLENKIFAVGEPAYRTRRARVKKVRESLENSIKGRIELIDSYARISSMIEIEVEMDSDVLAAEAVNNTENIAQQIEQIMELENLEEKWKLQAEANDEAERLLSSQP
;
A
#
# COMPACT_ATOMS: atom_id res chain seq x y z
N MET A 1 -1.44 31.71 31.21
CA MET A 1 -1.98 30.36 31.01
C MET A 1 -3.03 30.44 29.93
N LEU A 2 -2.96 29.59 28.92
CA LEU A 2 -4.05 29.45 27.94
C LEU A 2 -5.21 28.68 28.61
N PRO A 3 -6.48 28.98 28.31
CA PRO A 3 -7.62 28.22 28.81
C PRO A 3 -7.45 26.71 28.53
N GLU A 4 -7.77 25.84 29.49
CA GLU A 4 -7.64 24.37 29.34
C GLU A 4 -8.34 23.86 28.08
N ARG A 5 -9.50 24.42 27.73
CA ARG A 5 -10.24 24.11 26.49
C ARG A 5 -9.47 24.42 25.20
N THR A 6 -8.75 25.54 25.15
CA THR A 6 -7.93 25.88 23.98
C THR A 6 -6.68 25.01 23.87
N VAL A 7 -6.13 24.54 25.00
CA VAL A 7 -4.99 23.61 24.99
C VAL A 7 -5.41 22.24 24.45
N ASP A 8 -6.62 21.78 24.79
CA ASP A 8 -7.19 20.51 24.34
C ASP A 8 -7.40 20.47 22.81
N VAL A 9 -8.01 21.51 22.24
CA VAL A 9 -8.23 21.64 20.79
C VAL A 9 -6.90 21.68 20.01
N VAL A 10 -5.90 22.41 20.52
CA VAL A 10 -4.57 22.46 19.91
C VAL A 10 -3.88 21.09 19.96
N GLY A 11 -4.05 20.35 21.06
CA GLY A 11 -3.52 18.99 21.21
C GLY A 11 -4.11 18.02 20.19
N ILE A 12 -5.43 18.05 20.01
CA ILE A 12 -6.15 17.23 19.02
C ILE A 12 -5.65 17.54 17.60
N LYS A 13 -5.56 18.83 17.24
CA LYS A 13 -5.06 19.24 15.93
C LYS A 13 -3.63 18.75 15.67
N GLN A 14 -2.75 18.87 16.67
CA GLN A 14 -1.38 18.40 16.57
C GLN A 14 -1.30 16.88 16.42
N GLN A 15 -2.17 16.13 17.09
CA GLN A 15 -2.28 14.68 16.95
C GLN A 15 -2.69 14.29 15.52
N LEU A 16 -3.73 14.91 14.98
CA LEU A 16 -4.19 14.69 13.61
C LEU A 16 -3.10 15.01 12.57
N LEU A 17 -2.38 16.13 12.74
CA LEU A 17 -1.25 16.47 11.87
C LEU A 17 -0.12 15.42 11.94
N SER A 18 0.15 14.87 13.12
CA SER A 18 1.16 13.81 13.25
C SER A 18 0.75 12.51 12.54
N GLN A 19 -0.55 12.17 12.57
CA GLN A 19 -1.11 11.04 11.83
C GLN A 19 -1.04 11.28 10.32
N TYR A 20 -1.37 12.50 9.87
CA TYR A 20 -1.22 12.90 8.48
C TYR A 20 0.22 12.72 7.97
N ASP A 21 1.21 13.16 8.73
CA ASP A 21 2.63 13.00 8.37
C ASP A 21 3.04 11.53 8.21
N VAL A 22 2.49 10.64 9.04
CA VAL A 22 2.71 9.18 8.93
C VAL A 22 2.11 8.65 7.63
N LEU A 23 0.87 9.03 7.33
CA LEU A 23 0.18 8.62 6.10
C LEU A 23 0.89 9.12 4.85
N GLN A 24 1.32 10.39 4.81
CA GLN A 24 2.05 10.95 3.68
C GLN A 24 3.38 10.24 3.43
N ARG A 25 4.13 9.91 4.50
CA ARG A 25 5.35 9.10 4.38
C ARG A 25 5.04 7.72 3.79
N ARG A 26 4.01 7.02 4.31
CA ARG A 26 3.66 5.69 3.80
C ARG A 26 3.18 5.70 2.35
N ILE A 27 2.36 6.68 1.96
CA ILE A 27 1.95 6.91 0.56
C ILE A 27 3.18 7.14 -0.32
N GLY A 28 4.14 7.94 0.14
CA GLY A 28 5.41 8.18 -0.55
C GLY A 28 6.20 6.89 -0.81
N ASP A 29 6.39 6.08 0.22
CA ASP A 29 7.10 4.80 0.11
C ASP A 29 6.40 3.83 -0.87
N LEU A 30 5.08 3.72 -0.77
CA LEU A 30 4.27 2.88 -1.66
C LEU A 30 4.34 3.36 -3.11
N LYS A 31 4.33 4.68 -3.34
CA LYS A 31 4.48 5.26 -4.66
C LYS A 31 5.84 4.94 -5.28
N GLU A 32 6.92 5.10 -4.53
CA GLU A 32 8.28 4.78 -5.03
C GLU A 32 8.42 3.29 -5.37
N ALA A 33 7.89 2.41 -4.51
CA ALA A 33 7.88 0.98 -4.77
C ALA A 33 7.04 0.60 -6.01
N THR A 34 5.88 1.24 -6.17
CA THR A 34 4.98 1.04 -7.31
C THR A 34 5.61 1.52 -8.62
N GLU A 35 6.31 2.65 -8.62
CA GLU A 35 7.02 3.15 -9.80
C GLU A 35 8.05 2.12 -10.32
N LYS A 36 8.84 1.54 -9.41
CA LYS A 36 9.81 0.49 -9.75
C LYS A 36 9.12 -0.73 -10.39
N GLU A 37 7.99 -1.18 -9.85
CA GLU A 37 7.24 -2.32 -10.41
C GLU A 37 6.62 -2.00 -11.77
N VAL A 38 6.11 -0.78 -11.99
CA VAL A 38 5.59 -0.34 -13.29
C VAL A 38 6.70 -0.38 -14.35
N TRP A 39 7.92 0.06 -14.01
CA TRP A 39 9.08 -0.06 -14.90
C TRP A 39 9.42 -1.52 -15.23
N MET A 40 9.38 -2.41 -14.24
CA MET A 40 9.59 -3.85 -14.47
C MET A 40 8.48 -4.43 -15.35
N LEU A 41 7.22 -4.07 -15.12
CA LEU A 41 6.08 -4.52 -15.89
C LEU A 41 6.22 -4.12 -17.37
N ALA A 42 6.58 -2.86 -17.63
CA ALA A 42 6.84 -2.38 -18.99
C ALA A 42 7.95 -3.21 -19.66
N ARG A 43 9.01 -3.55 -18.92
CA ARG A 43 10.10 -4.39 -19.44
C ARG A 43 9.64 -5.82 -19.73
N MET A 44 8.77 -6.39 -18.91
CA MET A 44 8.19 -7.71 -19.11
C MET A 44 7.26 -7.75 -20.33
N CYS A 45 6.42 -6.72 -20.53
CA CYS A 45 5.60 -6.57 -21.73
C CYS A 45 6.47 -6.52 -23.00
N GLN A 46 7.57 -5.76 -22.98
CA GLN A 46 8.51 -5.72 -24.10
C GLN A 46 9.15 -7.08 -24.38
N LEU A 47 9.51 -7.83 -23.35
CA LEU A 47 10.07 -9.17 -23.49
C LEU A 47 9.05 -10.15 -24.07
N GLU A 48 7.80 -10.11 -23.61
CA GLU A 48 6.71 -10.93 -24.14
C GLU A 48 6.49 -10.67 -25.63
N ASN A 49 6.44 -9.40 -26.04
CA ASN A 49 6.30 -9.02 -27.44
C ASN A 49 7.46 -9.52 -28.31
N LYS A 50 8.70 -9.43 -27.80
CA LYS A 50 9.87 -9.96 -28.50
C LYS A 50 9.80 -11.48 -28.65
N ILE A 51 9.40 -12.20 -27.61
CA ILE A 51 9.22 -13.66 -27.67
C ILE A 51 8.14 -14.02 -28.69
N PHE A 52 7.02 -13.30 -28.68
CA PHE A 52 5.93 -13.51 -29.62
C PHE A 52 6.37 -13.32 -31.07
N ALA A 53 7.16 -12.27 -31.35
CA ALA A 53 7.66 -11.97 -32.70
C ALA A 53 8.61 -13.04 -33.28
N VAL A 54 9.32 -13.79 -32.43
CA VAL A 54 10.23 -14.86 -32.86
C VAL A 54 9.48 -16.14 -33.28
N GLY A 55 8.21 -16.29 -32.86
CA GLY A 55 7.35 -17.40 -33.28
C GLY A 55 7.46 -18.67 -32.43
N GLU A 56 6.45 -19.54 -32.56
CA GLU A 56 6.34 -20.84 -31.89
C GLU A 56 7.01 -21.96 -32.74
N PRO A 57 7.47 -23.08 -32.15
CA PRO A 57 7.21 -23.57 -30.79
C PRO A 57 8.36 -23.36 -29.80
N ALA A 58 9.52 -22.88 -30.24
CA ALA A 58 10.77 -22.90 -29.47
C ALA A 58 10.73 -22.08 -28.16
N TYR A 59 9.76 -21.17 -28.00
CA TYR A 59 9.67 -20.27 -26.85
C TYR A 59 8.40 -20.37 -26.01
N ARG A 60 7.52 -21.35 -26.26
CA ARG A 60 6.25 -21.50 -25.54
C ARG A 60 6.40 -21.44 -24.01
N THR A 61 7.31 -22.25 -23.47
CA THR A 61 7.54 -22.35 -22.03
C THR A 61 8.11 -21.04 -21.46
N ARG A 62 8.98 -20.36 -22.22
CA ARG A 62 9.51 -19.05 -21.81
C ARG A 62 8.41 -17.99 -21.81
N ARG A 63 7.54 -17.99 -22.83
CA ARG A 63 6.38 -17.09 -22.90
C ARG A 63 5.45 -17.28 -21.71
N ALA A 64 5.11 -18.53 -21.37
CA ALA A 64 4.27 -18.83 -20.21
C ALA A 64 4.85 -18.28 -18.90
N ARG A 65 6.17 -18.44 -18.68
CA ARG A 65 6.85 -17.87 -17.50
C ARG A 65 6.81 -16.34 -17.48
N VAL A 66 7.11 -15.70 -18.61
CA VAL A 66 7.07 -14.24 -18.74
C VAL A 66 5.67 -13.70 -18.46
N LYS A 67 4.65 -14.36 -18.99
CA LYS A 67 3.25 -14.03 -18.75
C LYS A 67 2.87 -14.14 -17.27
N LYS A 68 3.27 -15.23 -16.58
CA LYS A 68 3.02 -15.40 -15.14
C LYS A 68 3.64 -14.26 -14.31
N VAL A 69 4.88 -13.87 -14.62
CA VAL A 69 5.55 -12.75 -13.93
C VAL A 69 4.85 -11.42 -14.22
N ARG A 70 4.42 -11.18 -15.46
CA ARG A 70 3.67 -9.97 -15.86
C ARG A 70 2.38 -9.85 -15.06
N GLU A 71 1.58 -10.92 -14.99
CA GLU A 71 0.33 -10.96 -14.24
C GLU A 71 0.54 -10.78 -12.73
N SER A 72 1.63 -11.35 -12.19
CA SER A 72 2.00 -11.14 -10.79
C SER A 72 2.36 -9.68 -10.49
N LEU A 73 3.11 -9.01 -11.37
CA LEU A 73 3.41 -7.58 -11.26
C LEU A 73 2.14 -6.73 -11.35
N GLU A 74 1.23 -7.04 -12.29
CA GLU A 74 -0.06 -6.34 -12.42
C GLU A 74 -0.90 -6.43 -11.15
N ASN A 75 -1.00 -7.62 -10.55
CA ASN A 75 -1.72 -7.82 -9.30
C ASN A 75 -1.08 -7.07 -8.12
N SER A 76 0.26 -7.10 -8.02
CA SER A 76 1.02 -6.38 -6.99
C SER A 76 0.82 -4.87 -7.09
N ILE A 77 0.94 -4.30 -8.29
CA ILE A 77 0.72 -2.88 -8.56
C ILE A 77 -0.71 -2.48 -8.20
N LYS A 78 -1.70 -3.29 -8.59
CA LYS A 78 -3.11 -3.04 -8.28
C LYS A 78 -3.35 -2.97 -6.76
N GLY A 79 -2.84 -3.94 -6.00
CA GLY A 79 -2.97 -3.95 -4.54
C GLY A 79 -2.35 -2.71 -3.89
N ARG A 80 -1.16 -2.29 -4.36
CA ARG A 80 -0.53 -1.06 -3.85
C ARG A 80 -1.31 0.20 -4.18
N ILE A 81 -1.93 0.29 -5.36
CA ILE A 81 -2.79 1.44 -5.71
C ILE A 81 -4.02 1.49 -4.78
N GLU A 82 -4.65 0.35 -4.50
CA GLU A 82 -5.79 0.26 -3.57
C GLU A 82 -5.40 0.68 -2.14
N LEU A 83 -4.18 0.34 -1.72
CA LEU A 83 -3.65 0.74 -0.42
C LEU A 83 -3.32 2.24 -0.35
N ILE A 84 -2.70 2.79 -1.39
CA ILE A 84 -2.48 4.23 -1.53
C ILE A 84 -3.81 4.99 -1.47
N ASP A 85 -4.84 4.52 -2.19
CA ASP A 85 -6.17 5.13 -2.18
C ASP A 85 -6.80 5.10 -0.78
N SER A 86 -6.63 4.00 -0.05
CA SER A 86 -7.14 3.88 1.32
C SER A 86 -6.45 4.85 2.29
N TYR A 87 -5.13 4.99 2.22
CA TYR A 87 -4.40 5.99 3.02
C TYR A 87 -4.72 7.44 2.60
N ALA A 88 -4.93 7.70 1.31
CA ALA A 88 -5.32 9.01 0.81
C ALA A 88 -6.72 9.41 1.32
N ARG A 89 -7.67 8.49 1.36
CA ARG A 89 -9.01 8.74 1.92
C ARG A 89 -8.96 9.18 3.39
N ILE A 90 -8.13 8.52 4.21
CA ILE A 90 -7.95 8.94 5.62
C ILE A 90 -7.21 10.28 5.71
N SER A 91 -6.23 10.52 4.84
CA SER A 91 -5.55 11.81 4.78
C SER A 91 -6.53 12.95 4.51
N SER A 92 -7.48 12.76 3.59
CA SER A 92 -8.55 13.74 3.34
C SER A 92 -9.52 13.90 4.51
N MET A 93 -9.82 12.82 5.25
CA MET A 93 -10.61 12.94 6.49
C MET A 93 -9.90 13.83 7.52
N ILE A 94 -8.59 13.66 7.68
CA ILE A 94 -7.78 14.50 8.57
C ILE A 94 -7.75 15.96 8.08
N GLU A 95 -7.55 16.20 6.79
CA GLU A 95 -7.55 17.56 6.22
C GLU A 95 -8.86 18.29 6.55
N ILE A 96 -10.01 17.63 6.36
CA ILE A 96 -11.33 18.18 6.70
C ILE A 96 -11.39 18.52 8.20
N GLU A 97 -11.04 17.58 9.09
CA GLU A 97 -11.10 17.79 10.55
C GLU A 97 -10.17 18.92 11.02
N VAL A 98 -9.01 19.09 10.38
CA VAL A 98 -8.01 20.14 10.70
C VAL A 98 -8.43 21.52 10.17
N GLU A 99 -9.10 21.57 9.02
CA GLU A 99 -9.59 22.80 8.36
C GLU A 99 -10.94 23.29 8.90
N MET A 100 -11.72 22.43 9.56
CA MET A 100 -12.94 22.85 10.24
C MET A 100 -12.63 23.85 11.37
N ASP A 101 -13.12 25.10 11.24
CA ASP A 101 -13.13 26.09 12.32
C ASP A 101 -14.04 25.57 13.44
N SER A 102 -13.46 25.09 14.54
CA SER A 102 -14.18 24.26 15.51
C SER A 102 -15.13 25.05 16.45
N ASP A 103 -16.39 25.20 16.04
CA ASP A 103 -17.56 25.35 16.93
C ASP A 103 -18.08 23.98 17.42
N VAL A 104 -17.40 22.88 17.05
CA VAL A 104 -17.73 21.49 17.37
C VAL A 104 -17.40 21.18 18.84
N LEU A 105 -18.25 20.38 19.50
CA LEU A 105 -18.00 19.95 20.87
C LEU A 105 -16.69 19.18 20.95
N ALA A 106 -15.80 19.51 21.90
CA ALA A 106 -14.51 18.84 22.08
C ALA A 106 -14.63 17.30 22.14
N ALA A 107 -15.74 16.78 22.68
CA ALA A 107 -16.01 15.34 22.71
C ALA A 107 -16.20 14.70 21.32
N GLU A 108 -16.80 15.42 20.35
CA GLU A 108 -17.00 14.93 18.99
C GLU A 108 -15.66 14.90 18.23
N ALA A 109 -14.83 15.94 18.38
CA ALA A 109 -13.49 15.99 17.80
C ALA A 109 -12.55 14.90 18.35
N VAL A 110 -12.62 14.62 19.66
CA VAL A 110 -11.88 13.50 20.29
C VAL A 110 -12.32 12.16 19.70
N ASN A 111 -13.63 11.92 19.62
CA ASN A 111 -14.16 10.66 19.09
C ASN A 111 -13.78 10.46 17.60
N ASN A 112 -13.81 11.52 16.79
CA ASN A 112 -13.37 11.46 15.39
C ASN A 112 -11.88 11.14 15.29
N THR A 113 -11.05 11.75 16.14
CA THR A 113 -9.60 11.50 16.18
C THR A 113 -9.28 10.05 16.59
N GLU A 114 -10.01 9.50 17.56
CA GLU A 114 -9.88 8.10 17.95
C GLU A 114 -10.32 7.16 16.82
N ASN A 115 -11.39 7.48 16.11
CA ASN A 115 -11.85 6.71 14.95
C ASN A 115 -10.81 6.70 13.82
N ILE A 116 -10.23 7.86 13.50
CA ILE A 116 -9.15 7.98 12.51
C ILE A 116 -7.95 7.13 12.93
N ALA A 117 -7.54 7.19 14.21
CA ALA A 117 -6.44 6.38 14.72
C ALA A 117 -6.70 4.87 14.52
N GLN A 118 -7.91 4.41 14.83
CA GLN A 118 -8.31 3.01 14.63
C GLN A 118 -8.29 2.59 13.15
N GLN A 119 -8.78 3.45 12.25
CA GLN A 119 -8.74 3.14 10.81
C GLN A 119 -7.31 3.03 10.27
N ILE A 120 -6.41 3.89 10.74
CA ILE A 120 -4.98 3.82 10.39
C ILE A 120 -4.38 2.50 10.87
N GLU A 121 -4.61 2.15 12.14
CA GLU A 121 -4.10 0.91 12.73
C GLU A 121 -4.59 -0.33 11.98
N GLN A 122 -5.89 -0.40 11.67
CA GLN A 122 -6.47 -1.52 10.92
C GLN A 122 -5.85 -1.69 9.53
N ILE A 123 -5.64 -0.61 8.78
CA ILE A 123 -5.04 -0.70 7.44
C ILE A 123 -3.57 -1.12 7.55
N MET A 124 -2.82 -0.58 8.51
CA MET A 124 -1.42 -0.97 8.72
C MET A 124 -1.27 -2.43 9.13
N GLU A 125 -2.19 -2.96 9.95
CA GLU A 125 -2.22 -4.38 10.32
C GLU A 125 -2.49 -5.26 9.10
N LEU A 126 -3.48 -4.90 8.27
CA LEU A 126 -3.79 -5.63 7.04
C LEU A 126 -2.61 -5.64 6.07
N GLU A 127 -1.96 -4.49 5.86
CA GLU A 127 -0.76 -4.36 5.05
C GLU A 127 0.37 -5.28 5.54
N ASN A 128 0.64 -5.30 6.84
CA ASN A 128 1.67 -6.16 7.44
C ASN A 128 1.32 -7.66 7.33
N LEU A 129 0.05 -8.02 7.47
CA LEU A 129 -0.41 -9.41 7.28
C LEU A 129 -0.23 -9.86 5.83
N GLU A 130 -0.56 -9.00 4.87
CA GLU A 130 -0.35 -9.28 3.45
C GLU A 130 1.14 -9.49 3.14
N GLU A 131 2.01 -8.64 3.67
CA GLU A 131 3.46 -8.78 3.50
C GLU A 131 3.98 -10.11 4.07
N LYS A 132 3.51 -10.52 5.26
CA LYS A 132 3.86 -11.80 5.87
C LYS A 132 3.39 -12.99 5.04
N TRP A 133 2.16 -12.96 4.54
CA TRP A 133 1.63 -14.02 3.69
C TRP A 133 2.40 -14.13 2.38
N LYS A 134 2.81 -13.00 1.79
CA LYS A 134 3.66 -12.99 0.61
C LYS A 134 5.01 -13.66 0.86
N LEU A 135 5.69 -13.31 1.95
CA LEU A 135 6.96 -13.95 2.34
C LEU A 135 6.80 -15.45 2.58
N GLN A 136 5.70 -15.86 3.21
CA GLN A 136 5.41 -17.27 3.45
C GLN A 136 5.13 -18.03 2.15
N ALA A 137 4.40 -17.42 1.21
CA ALA A 137 4.16 -18.00 -0.10
C ALA A 137 5.47 -18.15 -0.90
N GLU A 138 6.34 -17.14 -0.89
CA GLU A 138 7.66 -17.18 -1.54
C GLU A 138 8.55 -18.28 -0.95
N ALA A 139 8.56 -18.43 0.38
CA ALA A 139 9.29 -19.50 1.05
C ALA A 139 8.75 -20.90 0.71
N ASN A 140 7.43 -21.03 0.55
CA ASN A 140 6.81 -22.30 0.17
C ASN A 140 7.10 -22.67 -1.29
N ASP A 141 7.00 -21.73 -2.22
CA ASP A 141 7.38 -21.91 -3.63
C ASP A 141 8.86 -22.35 -3.76
N GLU A 142 9.74 -21.76 -2.93
CA GLU A 142 11.14 -22.16 -2.86
C GLU A 142 11.32 -23.60 -2.35
N ALA A 143 10.60 -23.97 -1.29
CA ALA A 143 10.65 -25.32 -0.73
C ALA A 143 10.15 -26.38 -1.73
N GLU A 144 9.04 -26.11 -2.43
CA GLU A 144 8.53 -27.00 -3.49
C GLU A 144 9.53 -27.18 -4.63
N ARG A 145 10.22 -26.11 -5.01
CA ARG A 145 11.29 -26.16 -6.03
C ARG A 145 12.45 -27.05 -5.59
N LEU A 146 12.87 -26.94 -4.34
CA LEU A 146 13.96 -27.78 -3.80
C LEU A 146 13.55 -29.26 -3.70
N LEU A 147 12.32 -29.54 -3.27
CA LEU A 147 11.78 -30.91 -3.18
C LEU A 147 11.63 -31.56 -4.55
N SER A 148 11.16 -30.82 -5.56
CA SER A 148 11.05 -31.30 -6.95
C SER A 148 12.39 -31.43 -7.67
N SER A 149 13.48 -30.90 -7.10
CA SER A 149 14.84 -31.00 -7.63
C SER A 149 15.66 -32.12 -6.97
N GLN A 150 15.13 -32.82 -5.96
CA GLN A 150 15.74 -34.02 -5.40
C GLN A 150 15.47 -35.23 -6.32
N PRO A 151 16.49 -36.07 -6.60
CA PRO A 151 16.37 -37.23 -7.50
C PRO A 151 15.52 -38.36 -6.93
#